data_AF-A0A8E2LED8-F1
#
_entry.id   AF-A0A8E2LED8-F1
#
_cell.length_a   1.000
_cell.length_b   1.000
_cell.length_c   1.000
_cell.angle_alpha   90.00
_cell.angle_beta   90.00
_cell.angle_gamma   90.00
#
_symmetry.space_group_name_H-M   'P 1'
#
loop_
_entity.id
_entity.type
_entity.pdbx_description
1 polymer ?
#
loop_
_entity_poly.entity_id
_entity_poly.type
_entity_poly.pdbx_seq_one_letter_code
_entity_poly.pdbx_strand_id
1 'polypeptide(L)'
;LFNIPISKINNVKDEEMTNNEKEKIEYISAMLNYGLPGMEANERVQILLDTLIEEFHLSISNIAKMINVEEDELLTFKENGSIKKEIELKICVNLVMLNFILNQK
;
A
#
# COMPACT_ATOMS: atom_id res chain seq x y z
N LEU A 1 7.71 6.00 5.40
CA LEU A 1 8.46 4.73 5.17
C LEU A 1 9.43 4.71 3.95
N PHE A 2 9.35 5.58 2.94
CA PHE A 2 10.32 5.57 1.82
C PHE A 2 10.72 6.99 1.38
N ASN A 3 11.75 7.56 2.00
CA ASN A 3 12.29 8.89 1.63
C ASN A 3 13.41 8.81 0.57
N ILE A 4 13.58 7.67 -0.10
CA ILE A 4 14.60 7.51 -1.16
C ILE A 4 13.94 7.82 -2.50
N PRO A 5 14.39 8.85 -3.24
CA PRO A 5 13.90 9.14 -4.57
C PRO A 5 14.06 7.92 -5.49
N ILE A 6 13.04 7.57 -6.27
CA ILE A 6 13.11 6.48 -7.27
C ILE A 6 14.30 6.67 -8.23
N SER A 7 14.67 7.92 -8.50
CA SER A 7 15.85 8.25 -9.30
C SER A 7 17.18 7.74 -8.70
N LYS A 8 17.27 7.57 -7.38
CA LYS A 8 18.43 6.96 -6.70
C LYS A 8 18.43 5.42 -6.77
N ILE A 9 17.25 4.80 -6.90
CA ILE A 9 17.12 3.34 -7.03
C ILE A 9 17.64 2.88 -8.40
N ASN A 10 17.38 3.66 -9.45
CA ASN A 10 17.79 3.31 -10.82
C ASN A 10 19.19 3.80 -11.20
N ASN A 11 19.76 4.74 -10.45
CA ASN A 11 21.09 5.30 -10.70
C ASN A 11 22.03 5.04 -9.51
N VAL A 12 22.17 3.78 -9.10
CA VAL A 12 23.24 3.33 -8.19
C VAL A 12 24.57 3.41 -8.93
N LYS A 13 25.00 4.62 -9.30
CA LYS A 13 26.36 4.90 -9.78
C LYS A 13 27.10 5.53 -8.62
N ASP A 14 27.84 4.69 -7.89
CA ASP A 14 29.06 4.99 -7.12
C ASP A 14 29.17 6.36 -6.42
N GLU A 15 28.10 6.88 -5.82
CA GLU A 15 28.23 7.85 -4.73
C GLU A 15 28.42 7.08 -3.42
N GLU A 16 29.17 7.67 -2.46
CA GLU A 16 29.44 7.12 -1.13
C GLU A 16 28.14 6.94 -0.32
N MET A 17 27.36 5.91 -0.66
CA MET A 17 26.21 5.48 0.10
C MET A 17 26.66 4.66 1.31
N THR A 18 26.05 4.93 2.45
CA THR A 18 26.22 4.11 3.64
C THR A 18 25.64 2.71 3.42
N ASN A 19 26.15 1.70 4.14
CA ASN A 19 25.63 0.33 4.04
C ASN A 19 24.12 0.24 4.33
N ASN A 20 23.62 1.04 5.27
CA ASN A 20 22.20 1.12 5.61
C ASN A 20 21.34 1.64 4.44
N GLU A 21 21.85 2.59 3.65
CA GLU A 21 21.15 3.07 2.46
C GLU A 21 21.12 2.02 1.35
N LYS A 22 22.21 1.25 1.19
CA LYS A 22 22.26 0.14 0.23
C LYS A 22 21.26 -0.96 0.58
N GLU A 23 21.24 -1.41 1.84
CA GLU A 23 20.29 -2.43 2.32
C GLU A 23 18.83 -1.98 2.09
N LYS A 24 18.52 -0.71 2.33
CA LYS A 24 17.18 -0.15 2.05
C LYS A 24 16.85 -0.16 0.56
N ILE A 25 17.79 0.22 -0.32
CA ILE A 25 17.56 0.19 -1.77
C ILE A 25 17.38 -1.25 -2.28
N GLU A 26 18.18 -2.19 -1.79
CA GLU A 26 18.06 -3.60 -2.16
C GLU A 26 16.72 -4.19 -1.71
N TYR A 27 16.29 -3.90 -0.49
CA TYR A 27 14.98 -4.30 0.03
C TYR A 27 13.83 -3.74 -0.83
N ILE A 28 13.86 -2.44 -1.13
CA ILE A 28 12.85 -1.80 -1.98
C ILE A 28 12.86 -2.42 -3.38
N SER A 29 14.05 -2.62 -3.96
CA SER A 29 14.21 -3.21 -5.29
C SER A 29 13.70 -4.64 -5.35
N ALA A 30 13.92 -5.44 -4.29
CA ALA A 30 13.39 -6.79 -4.20
C ALA A 30 11.85 -6.79 -4.11
N MET A 31 11.26 -5.89 -3.31
CA MET A 31 9.79 -5.73 -3.28
C MET A 31 9.22 -5.31 -4.63
N LEU A 32 9.87 -4.38 -5.33
CA LEU A 32 9.43 -3.91 -6.64
C LEU A 32 9.56 -4.99 -7.73
N ASN A 33 10.65 -5.75 -7.73
CA ASN A 33 10.94 -6.76 -8.76
C ASN A 33 10.22 -8.09 -8.53
N TYR A 34 10.02 -8.51 -7.29
CA TYR A 34 9.48 -9.84 -6.97
C TYR A 34 8.14 -9.76 -6.23
N GLY A 35 7.97 -8.77 -5.35
CA GLY A 35 6.75 -8.63 -4.54
C GLY A 35 5.54 -8.14 -5.34
N LEU A 36 5.73 -7.20 -6.27
CA LEU A 36 4.63 -6.65 -7.07
C LEU A 36 4.12 -7.60 -8.18
N PRO A 37 4.98 -8.24 -8.99
CA PRO A 37 4.49 -9.08 -10.09
C PRO A 37 3.83 -10.40 -9.65
N GLY A 38 4.11 -10.87 -8.43
CA GLY A 38 3.57 -12.12 -7.89
C GLY A 38 2.22 -12.00 -7.17
N MET A 39 1.61 -10.82 -7.19
CA MET A 39 0.40 -10.51 -6.43
C MET A 39 -0.60 -9.78 -7.31
N GLU A 40 -1.89 -10.03 -7.13
CA GLU A 40 -2.93 -9.31 -7.83
C GLU A 40 -3.14 -7.90 -7.23
N ALA A 41 -3.75 -7.01 -8.00
CA ALA A 41 -3.91 -5.61 -7.59
C ALA A 41 -4.80 -5.43 -6.35
N ASN A 42 -5.89 -6.19 -6.27
CA ASN A 42 -6.78 -6.24 -5.13
C ASN A 42 -6.08 -6.79 -3.88
N GLU A 43 -5.31 -7.87 -4.01
CA GLU A 43 -4.54 -8.47 -2.90
C GLU A 43 -3.57 -7.46 -2.27
N ARG A 44 -2.86 -6.69 -3.11
CA ARG A 44 -1.98 -5.61 -2.62
C ARG A 44 -2.73 -4.58 -1.78
N VAL A 45 -3.94 -4.21 -2.20
CA VAL A 45 -4.76 -3.21 -1.49
C VAL A 45 -5.38 -3.81 -0.23
N GLN A 46 -5.75 -5.10 -0.23
CA GLN A 46 -6.21 -5.80 0.97
C GLN A 46 -5.15 -5.82 2.06
N ILE A 47 -3.87 -6.01 1.72
CA ILE A 47 -2.77 -5.86 2.69
C ILE A 47 -2.76 -4.47 3.30
N LEU A 48 -2.95 -3.41 2.50
CA LEU A 48 -3.03 -2.04 3.02
C LEU A 48 -4.22 -1.85 3.96
N LEU A 49 -5.36 -2.48 3.65
CA LEU A 49 -6.54 -2.48 4.52
C LEU A 49 -6.24 -3.18 5.85
N ASP A 50 -5.60 -4.35 5.81
CA ASP A 50 -5.22 -5.09 7.01
C ASP A 50 -4.21 -4.30 7.86
N THR A 51 -3.24 -3.62 7.25
CA THR A 51 -2.33 -2.68 7.97
C THR A 51 -3.11 -1.59 8.72
N LEU A 52 -4.13 -0.99 8.10
CA LEU A 52 -4.96 0.03 8.74
C LEU A 52 -5.75 -0.52 9.94
N ILE A 53 -6.15 -1.79 9.87
CA ILE A 53 -6.88 -2.45 10.95
C ILE A 53 -5.94 -2.85 12.09
N GLU A 54 -4.81 -3.47 11.75
CA GLU A 54 -3.92 -4.10 12.72
C GLU A 54 -2.94 -3.11 13.36
N GLU A 55 -2.30 -2.26 12.55
CA GLU A 55 -1.27 -1.34 13.04
C GLU A 55 -1.84 0.01 13.48
N PHE A 56 -2.85 0.52 12.76
CA PHE A 56 -3.51 1.78 13.11
C PHE A 56 -4.76 1.60 13.97
N HIS A 57 -5.14 0.36 14.28
CA HIS A 57 -6.30 0.01 15.11
C HIS A 57 -7.62 0.66 14.64
N LEU A 58 -7.77 0.85 13.32
CA LEU A 58 -8.99 1.41 12.75
C LEU A 58 -10.04 0.32 12.54
N SER A 59 -11.29 0.59 12.93
CA SER A 59 -12.40 -0.30 12.59
C SER A 59 -12.76 -0.18 11.10
N ILE A 60 -13.34 -1.24 10.54
CA ILE A 60 -13.84 -1.24 9.15
C ILE A 60 -14.81 -0.07 8.94
N SER A 61 -15.76 0.14 9.86
CA SER A 61 -16.68 1.29 9.82
C SER A 61 -15.98 2.65 9.73
N ASN A 62 -14.89 2.84 10.48
CA ASN A 62 -14.12 4.09 10.43
C ASN A 62 -13.40 4.24 9.09
N ILE A 63 -12.78 3.16 8.60
CA ILE A 63 -12.09 3.16 7.31
C ILE A 63 -13.08 3.44 6.18
N ALA A 64 -14.24 2.78 6.17
CA ALA A 64 -15.30 2.96 5.17
C ALA A 64 -15.74 4.43 5.08
N LYS A 65 -15.95 5.08 6.24
CA LYS A 65 -16.24 6.52 6.31
C LYS A 65 -15.11 7.39 5.77
N MET A 66 -13.85 7.08 6.11
CA MET A 66 -12.69 7.84 5.65
C MET A 66 -12.52 7.76 4.12
N ILE A 67 -12.82 6.60 3.53
CA ILE A 67 -12.70 6.38 2.08
C ILE A 67 -14.02 6.61 1.31
N ASN A 68 -15.06 7.05 2.03
CA ASN A 68 -16.38 7.37 1.50
C ASN A 68 -17.06 6.20 0.73
N VAL A 69 -17.10 5.02 1.33
CA VAL A 69 -17.80 3.84 0.78
C VAL A 69 -18.71 3.24 1.86
N GLU A 70 -19.66 2.40 1.47
CA GLU A 70 -20.48 1.68 2.45
C GLU A 70 -19.64 0.62 3.17
N GLU A 71 -19.93 0.39 4.45
CA GLU A 71 -19.20 -0.58 5.27
C GLU A 71 -19.30 -2.01 4.68
N ASP A 72 -20.47 -2.40 4.18
CA ASP A 72 -20.70 -3.69 3.53
C ASP A 72 -19.91 -3.84 2.21
N GLU A 73 -19.70 -2.74 1.47
CA GLU A 73 -18.88 -2.74 0.26
C GLU A 73 -17.41 -2.99 0.60
N LEU A 74 -16.91 -2.40 1.68
CA LEU A 74 -15.55 -2.60 2.15
C LEU A 74 -15.35 -4.01 2.74
N LEU A 75 -16.34 -4.55 3.46
CA LEU A 75 -16.31 -5.94 3.93
C LEU A 75 -16.29 -6.91 2.75
N THR A 76 -17.16 -6.70 1.76
CA THR A 76 -17.20 -7.53 0.55
C THR A 76 -15.86 -7.47 -0.18
N PHE A 77 -15.25 -6.28 -0.30
CA PHE A 77 -13.91 -6.13 -0.88
C PHE A 77 -12.85 -6.90 -0.07
N LYS A 78 -12.87 -6.81 1.26
CA LYS A 78 -11.93 -7.52 2.14
C LYS A 78 -12.02 -9.03 1.98
N GLU A 79 -13.23 -9.56 1.81
CA GLU A 79 -13.49 -11.00 1.63
C GLU A 79 -13.26 -11.48 0.18
N ASN A 80 -12.73 -10.62 -0.70
CA ASN A 80 -12.56 -10.87 -2.13
C ASN A 80 -13.89 -11.23 -2.83
N GLY A 81 -14.98 -10.64 -2.35
CA GLY A 81 -16.32 -10.79 -2.93
C GLY A 81 -16.51 -9.96 -4.19
N SER A 82 -17.61 -10.24 -4.91
CA SER A 82 -17.95 -9.52 -6.14
C SER A 82 -18.49 -8.13 -5.82
N ILE A 83 -17.77 -7.09 -6.24
CA ILE A 83 -18.22 -5.70 -6.13
C ILE A 83 -18.24 -5.02 -7.50
N LYS A 84 -18.95 -3.90 -7.62
CA LYS A 84 -18.92 -3.11 -8.87
C LYS A 84 -17.52 -2.52 -9.04
N LYS A 85 -16.98 -2.60 -10.26
CA LYS A 85 -15.64 -2.07 -10.61
C LYS A 85 -15.42 -0.61 -10.20
N GLU A 86 -16.47 0.22 -10.26
CA GLU A 86 -16.39 1.63 -9.83
C GLU A 86 -16.11 1.76 -8.33
N ILE A 87 -16.78 0.94 -7.51
CA ILE A 87 -16.58 0.88 -6.07
C ILE A 87 -15.19 0.31 -5.77
N GLU A 88 -14.78 -0.74 -6.48
CA GLU A 88 -13.45 -1.35 -6.34
C GLU A 88 -12.34 -0.34 -6.59
N LEU A 89 -12.44 0.42 -7.69
CA LEU A 89 -11.48 1.47 -8.00
C LEU A 89 -11.44 2.54 -6.90
N LYS A 90 -12.60 2.94 -6.38
CA LYS A 90 -12.72 3.92 -5.30
C LYS A 90 -12.05 3.43 -4.01
N ILE A 91 -12.30 2.18 -3.63
CA ILE A 91 -11.66 1.53 -2.48
C ILE A 91 -10.14 1.52 -2.68
N CYS A 92 -9.66 1.01 -3.82
CA CYS A 92 -8.24 0.91 -4.13
C CYS A 92 -7.51 2.24 -4.05
N VAL A 93 -8.02 3.28 -4.73
CA VAL A 93 -7.36 4.60 -4.75
C VAL A 93 -7.35 5.23 -3.36
N ASN A 94 -8.47 5.18 -2.64
CA ASN A 94 -8.59 5.87 -1.36
C ASN A 94 -7.83 5.15 -0.24
N LEU A 95 -7.76 3.82 -0.24
CA LEU A 95 -6.93 3.07 0.72
C LEU A 95 -5.44 3.32 0.51
N VAL A 96 -4.97 3.37 -0.74
CA VAL A 96 -3.57 3.73 -1.05
C VAL A 96 -3.25 5.12 -0.53
N MET A 97 -4.14 6.10 -0.78
CA MET A 97 -3.96 7.48 -0.31
C MET A 97 -4.01 7.58 1.22
N LEU A 98 -4.95 6.91 1.87
CA LEU A 98 -5.08 6.90 3.33
C LEU A 98 -3.83 6.31 3.99
N ASN A 99 -3.37 5.15 3.49
CA ASN A 99 -2.18 4.50 4.00
C ASN A 99 -0.93 5.38 3.80
N PHE A 100 -0.80 6.03 2.63
CA PHE A 100 0.27 7.00 2.37
C PHE A 100 0.27 8.17 3.37
N ILE A 101 -0.89 8.78 3.64
CA ILE A 101 -1.02 9.92 4.57
C ILE A 101 -0.61 9.52 5.99
N LEU A 102 -1.04 8.34 6.44
CA LEU A 102 -0.77 7.86 7.79
C LEU A 102 0.70 7.44 8.01
N ASN A 103 1.40 7.04 6.94
CA ASN A 103 2.79 6.60 6.95
C ASN A 103 3.85 7.68 6.65
N GLN A 104 3.43 8.96 6.63
CA GLN A 104 4.30 10.13 6.40
C GLN A 104 5.16 10.56 7.62
N LYS A 105 5.19 9.77 8.70
CA LYS A 105 6.05 10.04 9.86
C LYS A 105 7.52 9.71 9.59
#